data_AF-A0A6P5FHZ4-F1
#
_entry.id   AF-A0A6P5FHZ4-F1
#
_cell.length_a   1.000
_cell.length_b   1.000
_cell.length_c   1.000
_cell.angle_alpha   90.00
_cell.angle_beta   90.00
_cell.angle_gamma   90.00
#
_symmetry.space_group_name_H-M   'P 1'
#
loop_
_entity.id
_entity.type
_entity.pdbx_description
1 polymer ?
#
loop_
_entity_poly.entity_id
_entity_poly.type
_entity_poly.pdbx_seq_one_letter_code
_entity_poly.pdbx_strand_id
1 'polypeptide(L)'
;MLEHISVCRLVMRSQDGRELRSFRFEDEAPGQEVRAVERRVLLETLAGKLPPNTISFSSRLRSIAWQGKDGTLLELDDGRQVLAKIVIGCDGVNSPIAKWMGFPEPKYVGHCAFRGLGQYPEGQPYESKVNYIYGRGLRAGFVPVSPTKVYWFICFNSQSPGPRTTDPSALKKEALDLVQTWPQELLDIMRNTPDDTVVKTPLVDRWLWPGLSPPPVAAALNGSSSAVAVVVGDAWHPMTPNLGQGACCALEDAVVLAGKLAPALTGSRGAVVAALGEYAQERWARVFPLTARASLVGSLLQWEDPIVCAFRNEVMIPRLVRLGPFLEHTNFECELLEPIASN
;
A
#
# COMPACT_ATOMS: atom_id res chain seq x y z
N MET A 1 -12.76 -12.01 14.95
CA MET A 1 -13.51 -11.67 13.71
C MET A 1 -12.91 -10.36 13.20
N LEU A 2 -12.62 -10.23 11.91
CA LEU A 2 -12.02 -9.01 11.35
C LEU A 2 -13.06 -7.88 11.36
N GLU A 3 -12.87 -6.89 12.22
CA GLU A 3 -13.74 -5.70 12.26
C GLU A 3 -13.47 -4.82 11.03
N HIS A 4 -14.53 -4.44 10.32
CA HIS A 4 -14.47 -3.67 9.09
C HIS A 4 -15.78 -2.93 8.84
N ILE A 5 -15.75 -1.94 7.94
CA ILE A 5 -16.93 -1.27 7.42
C ILE A 5 -17.03 -1.54 5.92
N SER A 6 -18.20 -2.01 5.47
CA SER A 6 -18.54 -2.05 4.04
C SER A 6 -18.87 -0.66 3.56
N VAL A 7 -18.11 -0.18 2.56
CA VAL A 7 -18.28 1.14 1.97
C VAL A 7 -19.23 1.02 0.78
N CYS A 8 -20.33 1.77 0.80
CA CYS A 8 -21.36 1.68 -0.23
C CYS A 8 -21.26 2.77 -1.31
N ARG A 9 -20.52 3.86 -1.05
CA ARG A 9 -20.50 5.05 -1.90
C ARG A 9 -19.14 5.75 -1.88
N LEU A 10 -18.81 6.41 -2.99
CA LEU A 10 -17.74 7.40 -3.08
C LEU A 10 -18.34 8.78 -3.33
N VAL A 11 -17.84 9.79 -2.64
CA VAL A 11 -18.24 11.19 -2.83
C VAL A 11 -17.00 12.04 -3.04
N MET A 12 -16.97 12.78 -4.15
CA MET A 12 -15.92 13.71 -4.52
C MET A 12 -16.43 15.15 -4.39
N ARG A 13 -15.73 15.97 -3.59
CA ARG A 13 -16.07 17.35 -3.30
C ARG A 13 -14.91 18.28 -3.65
N SER A 14 -15.19 19.56 -3.91
CA SER A 14 -14.17 20.61 -3.88
C SER A 14 -13.90 21.07 -2.45
N GLN A 15 -12.80 21.80 -2.25
CA GLN A 15 -12.39 22.33 -0.93
C GLN A 15 -13.40 23.26 -0.25
N ASP A 16 -14.37 23.81 -1.00
CA ASP A 16 -15.50 24.62 -0.49
C ASP A 16 -16.72 23.76 -0.12
N GLY A 17 -16.65 22.44 -0.27
CA GLY A 17 -17.70 21.49 0.07
C GLY A 17 -18.69 21.17 -1.04
N ARG A 18 -18.61 21.82 -2.22
CA ARG A 18 -19.50 21.50 -3.34
C ARG A 18 -19.24 20.07 -3.84
N GLU A 19 -20.31 19.29 -4.00
CA GLU A 19 -20.23 17.97 -4.62
C GLU A 19 -19.89 18.10 -6.11
N LEU A 20 -18.79 17.47 -6.52
CA LEU A 20 -18.36 17.39 -7.91
C LEU A 20 -18.92 16.15 -8.58
N ARG A 21 -18.93 15.03 -7.85
CA ARG A 21 -19.48 13.75 -8.29
C ARG A 21 -19.71 12.83 -7.10
N SER A 22 -20.70 11.95 -7.21
CA SER A 22 -20.89 10.83 -6.30
C SER A 22 -21.49 9.63 -7.01
N PHE A 23 -21.22 8.43 -6.51
CA PHE A 23 -21.80 7.19 -7.04
C PHE A 23 -21.74 6.08 -5.99
N ARG A 24 -22.67 5.14 -6.11
CA ARG A 24 -22.69 3.91 -5.31
C ARG A 24 -21.91 2.83 -6.05
N PHE A 25 -21.17 2.01 -5.31
CA PHE A 25 -20.38 0.93 -5.92
C PHE A 25 -21.27 -0.08 -6.64
N GLU A 26 -22.42 -0.44 -6.04
CA GLU A 26 -23.39 -1.36 -6.65
C GLU A 26 -23.91 -0.88 -8.01
N ASP A 27 -24.09 0.43 -8.20
CA ASP A 27 -24.72 0.97 -9.41
C ASP A 27 -23.76 1.01 -10.62
N GLU A 28 -22.47 1.25 -10.39
CA GLU A 28 -21.47 1.39 -11.46
C GLU A 28 -20.44 0.25 -11.53
N ALA A 29 -20.33 -0.60 -10.50
CA ALA A 29 -19.48 -1.79 -10.47
C ALA A 29 -20.15 -2.95 -9.68
N PRO A 30 -21.26 -3.53 -10.21
CA PRO A 30 -22.02 -4.56 -9.51
C PRO A 30 -21.16 -5.75 -9.10
N GLY A 31 -21.34 -6.24 -7.88
CA GLY A 31 -20.59 -7.38 -7.32
C GLY A 31 -19.18 -7.05 -6.80
N GLN A 32 -18.66 -5.84 -6.99
CA GLN A 32 -17.44 -5.40 -6.32
C GLN A 32 -17.72 -4.82 -4.94
N GLU A 33 -16.95 -5.26 -3.95
CA GLU A 33 -17.04 -4.74 -2.59
C GLU A 33 -15.82 -3.88 -2.24
N VAL A 34 -16.08 -2.81 -1.47
CA VAL A 34 -15.02 -2.01 -0.86
C VAL A 34 -15.16 -2.09 0.65
N ARG A 35 -14.09 -2.54 1.33
CA ARG A 35 -14.05 -2.66 2.79
C ARG A 35 -12.95 -1.79 3.36
N ALA A 36 -13.31 -0.98 4.35
CA ALA A 36 -12.36 -0.17 5.11
C ALA A 36 -12.01 -0.93 6.40
N VAL A 37 -10.71 -1.12 6.65
CA VAL A 37 -10.19 -1.93 7.76
C VAL A 37 -9.02 -1.19 8.43
N GLU A 38 -8.95 -1.24 9.77
CA GLU A 38 -7.78 -0.75 10.50
C GLU A 38 -6.58 -1.67 10.22
N ARG A 39 -5.46 -1.09 9.77
CA ARG A 39 -4.23 -1.84 9.43
C ARG A 39 -3.77 -2.77 10.56
N ARG A 40 -3.84 -2.29 11.81
CA ARG A 40 -3.46 -3.07 12.99
C ARG A 40 -4.32 -4.33 13.12
N VAL A 41 -5.64 -4.19 13.01
CA VAL A 41 -6.60 -5.30 13.12
C VAL A 41 -6.40 -6.32 12.00
N LEU A 42 -6.13 -5.86 10.77
CA LEU A 42 -5.79 -6.75 9.64
C LEU A 42 -4.51 -7.54 9.93
N LEU A 43 -3.43 -6.87 10.35
CA LEU A 43 -2.15 -7.52 10.64
C LEU A 43 -2.26 -8.51 11.81
N GLU A 44 -2.92 -8.13 12.90
CA GLU A 44 -3.17 -9.02 14.06
C GLU A 44 -3.99 -10.25 13.64
N THR A 45 -5.00 -10.05 12.79
CA THR A 45 -5.83 -11.16 12.28
C THR A 45 -5.02 -12.13 11.44
N LEU A 46 -4.18 -11.63 10.53
CA LEU A 46 -3.30 -12.47 9.71
C LEU A 46 -2.24 -13.18 10.55
N ALA A 47 -1.59 -12.46 11.48
CA ALA A 47 -0.59 -13.03 12.38
C ALA A 47 -1.18 -14.13 13.28
N GLY A 48 -2.41 -13.95 13.77
CA GLY A 48 -3.12 -14.94 14.58
C GLY A 48 -3.50 -16.23 13.83
N LYS A 49 -3.33 -16.29 12.51
CA LYS A 49 -3.50 -17.51 11.70
C LYS A 49 -2.21 -18.29 11.50
N LEU A 50 -1.06 -17.75 11.91
CA LEU A 50 0.22 -18.43 11.78
C LEU A 50 0.44 -19.44 12.91
N PRO A 51 1.15 -20.55 12.66
CA PRO A 51 1.55 -21.48 13.71
C PRO A 51 2.35 -20.77 14.82
N PRO A 52 2.27 -21.24 16.08
CA PRO A 52 3.11 -20.73 17.16
C PRO A 52 4.59 -20.69 16.78
N ASN A 53 5.34 -19.70 17.29
CA ASN A 53 6.77 -19.51 17.03
C ASN A 53 7.16 -19.22 15.56
N THR A 54 6.20 -18.89 14.69
CA THR A 54 6.49 -18.48 13.30
C THR A 54 7.08 -17.07 13.22
N ILE A 55 6.68 -16.16 14.12
CA ILE A 55 7.13 -14.76 14.14
C ILE A 55 8.22 -14.56 15.19
N SER A 56 9.36 -14.01 14.78
CA SER A 56 10.42 -13.51 15.66
C SER A 56 10.47 -11.98 15.57
N PHE A 57 10.02 -11.29 16.62
CA PHE A 57 10.09 -9.82 16.69
C PHE A 57 11.51 -9.33 17.00
N SER A 58 11.74 -8.02 16.90
CA SER A 58 13.05 -7.39 17.16
C SER A 58 14.22 -8.00 16.38
N SER A 59 13.92 -8.54 15.20
CA SER A 59 14.85 -9.33 14.38
C SER A 59 15.24 -8.57 13.12
N ARG A 60 15.84 -7.38 13.29
CA ARG A 60 16.24 -6.51 12.17
C ARG A 60 17.39 -7.14 11.40
N LEU A 61 17.23 -7.25 10.08
CA LEU A 61 18.27 -7.71 9.17
C LEU A 61 19.41 -6.68 9.11
N ARG A 62 20.63 -7.13 9.39
CA ARG A 62 21.87 -6.36 9.28
C ARG A 62 22.53 -6.57 7.92
N SER A 63 22.69 -7.83 7.51
CA SER A 63 23.39 -8.19 6.29
C SER A 63 22.77 -9.44 5.64
N ILE A 64 22.95 -9.57 4.33
CA ILE A 64 22.49 -10.70 3.53
C ILE A 64 23.59 -11.06 2.53
N ALA A 65 23.89 -12.36 2.42
CA ALA A 65 24.90 -12.85 1.50
C ALA A 65 24.57 -14.26 1.00
N TRP A 66 24.96 -14.56 -0.23
CA TRP A 66 24.97 -15.94 -0.72
C TRP A 66 26.07 -16.72 -0.02
N GLN A 67 25.75 -17.90 0.49
CA GLN A 67 26.72 -18.83 1.08
C GLN A 67 26.88 -20.06 0.19
N GLY A 68 27.25 -19.82 -1.07
CA GLY A 68 27.47 -20.88 -2.06
C GLY A 68 26.29 -21.86 -2.17
N LYS A 69 26.55 -23.14 -1.93
CA LYS A 69 25.55 -24.21 -2.01
C LYS A 69 24.65 -24.33 -0.77
N ASP A 70 25.03 -23.69 0.33
CA ASP A 70 24.41 -23.94 1.64
C ASP A 70 23.14 -23.10 1.86
N GLY A 71 23.01 -21.98 1.14
CA GLY A 71 21.82 -21.11 1.17
C GLY A 71 22.17 -19.63 1.12
N THR A 72 21.25 -18.82 1.64
CA THR A 72 21.41 -17.39 1.89
C THR A 72 21.61 -17.18 3.38
N LEU A 73 22.75 -16.61 3.77
CA LEU A 73 23.03 -16.23 5.15
C LEU A 73 22.41 -14.86 5.43
N LEU A 74 21.61 -14.79 6.48
CA LEU A 74 21.00 -13.58 7.02
C LEU A 74 21.62 -13.32 8.39
N GLU A 75 22.25 -12.17 8.58
CA GLU A 75 22.75 -11.75 9.89
C GLU A 75 21.82 -10.68 10.46
N LEU A 76 21.45 -10.84 11.74
CA LEU A 76 20.57 -9.92 12.44
C LEU A 76 21.37 -8.94 13.30
N ASP A 77 20.73 -7.84 13.68
CA ASP A 77 21.36 -6.80 14.51
C ASP A 77 21.75 -7.27 15.91
N ASP A 78 21.14 -8.34 16.41
CA ASP A 78 21.50 -8.97 17.69
C ASP A 78 22.60 -10.05 17.55
N GLY A 79 23.18 -10.21 16.35
CA GLY A 79 24.23 -11.17 16.06
C GLY A 79 23.75 -12.59 15.74
N ARG A 80 22.44 -12.87 15.82
CA ARG A 80 21.90 -14.15 15.33
C ARG A 80 22.13 -14.28 13.83
N GLN A 81 22.42 -15.50 13.40
CA GLN A 81 22.58 -15.86 12.00
C GLN A 81 21.51 -16.88 11.60
N VAL A 82 20.89 -16.68 10.43
CA VAL A 82 19.87 -17.57 9.87
C VAL A 82 20.30 -17.97 8.48
N LEU A 83 20.44 -19.27 8.24
CA LEU A 83 20.69 -19.83 6.92
C LEU A 83 19.38 -20.24 6.27
N ALA A 84 19.00 -19.58 5.18
CA ALA A 84 17.74 -19.77 4.49
C ALA A 84 17.94 -20.34 3.08
N LYS A 85 17.10 -21.30 2.69
CA LYS A 85 17.06 -21.82 1.31
C LYS A 85 16.29 -20.90 0.36
N ILE A 86 15.28 -20.23 0.90
CA ILE A 86 14.39 -19.31 0.21
C ILE A 86 14.26 -18.07 1.09
N VAL A 87 14.52 -16.90 0.54
CA VAL A 87 14.32 -15.61 1.20
C VAL A 87 13.19 -14.86 0.49
N ILE A 88 12.17 -14.44 1.23
CA ILE A 88 11.08 -13.60 0.72
C ILE A 88 11.23 -12.21 1.33
N GLY A 89 11.70 -11.25 0.53
CA GLY A 89 11.78 -9.84 0.89
C GLY A 89 10.40 -9.20 0.88
N CYS A 90 9.84 -9.00 2.07
CA CYS A 90 8.57 -8.31 2.32
C CYS A 90 8.77 -7.12 3.30
N ASP A 91 9.97 -6.54 3.27
CA ASP A 91 10.56 -5.58 4.20
C ASP A 91 10.30 -4.10 3.82
N GLY A 92 9.30 -3.87 2.97
CA GLY A 92 8.76 -2.54 2.66
C GLY A 92 9.61 -1.71 1.70
N VAL A 93 9.23 -0.44 1.55
CA VAL A 93 9.80 0.46 0.52
C VAL A 93 11.31 0.70 0.64
N ASN A 94 11.87 0.60 1.85
CA ASN A 94 13.30 0.74 2.12
C ASN A 94 14.01 -0.63 2.26
N SER A 95 13.52 -1.64 1.55
CA SER A 95 13.95 -3.04 1.63
C SER A 95 15.48 -3.20 1.46
N PRO A 96 16.23 -3.59 2.51
CA PRO A 96 17.61 -4.04 2.35
C PRO A 96 17.75 -5.24 1.40
N ILE A 97 16.74 -6.12 1.32
CA ILE A 97 16.78 -7.28 0.42
C ILE A 97 16.70 -6.82 -1.04
N ALA A 98 15.79 -5.91 -1.38
CA ALA A 98 15.68 -5.34 -2.72
C ALA A 98 16.96 -4.60 -3.11
N LYS A 99 17.53 -3.81 -2.19
CA LYS A 99 18.81 -3.14 -2.40
C LYS A 99 19.94 -4.14 -2.71
N TRP A 100 20.03 -5.21 -1.95
CA TRP A 100 21.01 -6.28 -2.18
C TRP A 100 20.79 -6.99 -3.53
N MET A 101 19.53 -7.12 -3.98
CA MET A 101 19.17 -7.61 -5.32
C MET A 101 19.42 -6.59 -6.44
N GLY A 102 19.96 -5.41 -6.12
CA GLY A 102 20.32 -4.37 -7.08
C GLY A 102 19.19 -3.40 -7.44
N PHE A 103 18.06 -3.43 -6.73
CA PHE A 103 17.01 -2.44 -6.95
C PHE A 103 17.50 -1.05 -6.52
N PRO A 104 17.15 0.02 -7.26
CA PRO A 104 17.50 1.37 -6.86
C PRO A 104 16.78 1.77 -5.57
N GLU A 105 17.31 2.76 -4.87
CA GLU A 105 16.63 3.38 -3.73
C GLU A 105 15.34 4.08 -4.18
N PRO A 106 14.27 4.06 -3.37
CA PRO A 106 13.04 4.79 -3.66
C PRO A 106 13.31 6.30 -3.66
N LYS A 107 12.66 7.01 -4.57
CA LYS A 107 12.83 8.45 -4.76
C LYS A 107 11.64 9.22 -4.22
N TYR A 108 11.91 10.34 -3.58
CA TYR A 108 10.87 11.28 -3.15
C TYR A 108 10.08 11.81 -4.36
N VAL A 109 8.76 11.77 -4.27
CA VAL A 109 7.89 12.14 -5.39
C VAL A 109 7.41 13.60 -5.35
N GLY A 110 7.91 14.42 -4.42
CA GLY A 110 7.51 15.84 -4.30
C GLY A 110 6.28 16.09 -3.42
N HIS A 111 5.83 15.10 -2.64
CA HIS A 111 4.58 15.16 -1.88
C HIS A 111 4.70 14.52 -0.51
N CYS A 112 3.99 15.09 0.45
CA CYS A 112 3.85 14.52 1.77
C CYS A 112 2.39 14.14 2.03
N ALA A 113 2.20 13.25 3.00
CA ALA A 113 0.88 12.91 3.48
C ALA A 113 0.79 12.91 5.00
N PHE A 114 -0.24 13.56 5.53
CA PHE A 114 -0.73 13.36 6.89
C PHE A 114 -1.77 12.25 6.91
N ARG A 115 -1.78 11.47 7.97
CA ARG A 115 -2.82 10.47 8.24
C ARG A 115 -3.14 10.46 9.73
N GLY A 116 -4.37 10.13 10.05
CA GLY A 116 -4.81 9.97 11.42
C GLY A 116 -6.08 9.13 11.52
N LEU A 117 -6.45 8.83 12.75
CA LEU A 117 -7.61 8.01 13.08
C LEU A 117 -8.44 8.75 14.13
N GLY A 118 -9.51 9.41 13.67
CA GLY A 118 -10.46 10.07 14.56
C GLY A 118 -11.17 9.04 15.43
N GLN A 119 -11.29 9.31 16.72
CA GLN A 119 -11.87 8.40 17.71
C GLN A 119 -13.19 8.95 18.23
N TYR A 120 -14.20 8.08 18.22
CA TYR A 120 -15.57 8.36 18.62
C TYR A 120 -16.04 7.25 19.57
N PRO A 121 -15.70 7.33 20.87
CA PRO A 121 -16.03 6.28 21.84
C PRO A 121 -17.52 5.94 21.90
N GLU A 122 -18.38 6.94 21.72
CA GLU A 122 -19.85 6.82 21.72
C GLU A 122 -20.45 6.49 20.34
N GLY A 123 -19.60 6.20 19.34
CA GLY A 123 -20.01 5.93 17.98
C GLY A 123 -19.77 7.12 17.03
N GLN A 124 -19.29 6.80 15.83
CA GLN A 124 -19.01 7.78 14.79
C GLN A 124 -20.29 8.17 14.01
N PRO A 125 -20.53 9.45 13.70
CA PRO A 125 -21.78 9.92 13.10
C PRO A 125 -21.83 9.88 11.57
N TYR A 126 -20.80 9.37 10.90
CA TYR A 126 -20.64 9.45 9.45
C TYR A 126 -21.14 8.19 8.72
N GLU A 127 -21.73 8.42 7.54
CA GLU A 127 -22.15 7.35 6.64
C GLU A 127 -20.95 6.52 6.14
N SER A 128 -21.19 5.24 5.84
CA SER A 128 -20.22 4.29 5.27
C SER A 128 -19.86 4.62 3.81
N LYS A 129 -19.21 5.76 3.60
CA LYS A 129 -18.76 6.24 2.30
C LYS A 129 -17.33 6.76 2.36
N VAL A 130 -16.62 6.66 1.24
CA VAL A 130 -15.32 7.31 1.08
C VAL A 130 -15.56 8.74 0.60
N ASN A 131 -14.98 9.69 1.31
CA ASN A 131 -15.04 11.11 0.98
C ASN A 131 -13.69 11.55 0.42
N TYR A 132 -13.66 12.11 -0.78
CA TYR A 132 -12.52 12.82 -1.35
C TYR A 132 -12.83 14.31 -1.46
N ILE A 133 -11.89 15.13 -1.06
CA ILE A 133 -11.98 16.59 -1.14
C ILE A 133 -10.75 17.09 -1.90
N TYR A 134 -10.99 17.84 -2.99
CA TYR A 134 -9.95 18.31 -3.90
C TYR A 134 -9.74 19.83 -3.78
N GLY A 135 -8.50 20.21 -3.47
CA GLY A 135 -7.99 21.57 -3.53
C GLY A 135 -6.96 21.76 -4.66
N ARG A 136 -6.05 22.71 -4.49
CA ARG A 136 -4.95 23.03 -5.41
C ARG A 136 -3.63 22.57 -4.77
N GLY A 137 -2.92 21.63 -5.39
CA GLY A 137 -1.73 20.99 -4.80
C GLY A 137 -2.00 20.29 -3.45
N LEU A 138 -3.28 20.09 -3.12
CA LEU A 138 -3.75 19.64 -1.81
C LEU A 138 -5.03 18.84 -2.01
N ARG A 139 -5.12 17.70 -1.35
CA ARG A 139 -6.32 16.87 -1.30
C ARG A 139 -6.43 16.21 0.07
N ALA A 140 -7.65 15.92 0.46
CA ALA A 140 -7.93 15.20 1.67
C ALA A 140 -9.00 14.14 1.43
N GLY A 141 -9.13 13.23 2.37
CA GLY A 141 -10.25 12.31 2.38
C GLY A 141 -10.42 11.63 3.70
N PHE A 142 -11.60 11.05 3.90
CA PHE A 142 -11.92 10.30 5.10
C PHE A 142 -12.94 9.19 4.84
N VAL A 143 -12.87 8.14 5.65
CA VAL A 143 -13.73 6.96 5.57
C VAL A 143 -13.87 6.32 6.96
N PRO A 144 -15.09 5.96 7.41
CA PRO A 144 -15.27 5.14 8.60
C PRO A 144 -14.61 3.76 8.45
N VAL A 145 -13.87 3.32 9.46
CA VAL A 145 -13.18 2.00 9.45
C VAL A 145 -13.70 1.04 10.51
N SER A 146 -14.46 1.55 11.48
CA SER A 146 -15.16 0.80 12.53
C SER A 146 -16.34 1.65 13.05
N PRO A 147 -17.24 1.12 13.89
CA PRO A 147 -18.30 1.90 14.53
C PRO A 147 -17.81 3.09 15.36
N THR A 148 -16.54 3.11 15.77
CA THR A 148 -15.98 4.14 16.67
C THR A 148 -14.77 4.88 16.10
N LYS A 149 -14.36 4.59 14.86
CA LYS A 149 -13.16 5.20 14.27
C LYS A 149 -13.31 5.60 12.81
N VAL A 150 -12.71 6.73 12.47
CA VAL A 150 -12.73 7.31 11.12
C VAL A 150 -11.31 7.61 10.67
N TYR A 151 -10.85 6.95 9.60
CA TYR A 151 -9.56 7.22 9.00
C TYR A 151 -9.64 8.49 8.16
N TRP A 152 -8.62 9.34 8.24
CA TRP A 152 -8.46 10.50 7.37
C TRP A 152 -7.03 10.63 6.85
N PHE A 153 -6.90 11.30 5.72
CA PHE A 153 -5.61 11.68 5.16
C PHE A 153 -5.65 13.08 4.54
N ILE A 154 -4.48 13.70 4.46
CA ILE A 154 -4.20 14.88 3.64
C ILE A 154 -2.97 14.56 2.81
N CYS A 155 -3.00 14.78 1.50
CA CYS A 155 -1.82 14.77 0.65
C CYS A 155 -1.59 16.17 0.10
N PHE A 156 -0.35 16.64 0.17
CA PHE A 156 0.01 17.99 -0.22
C PHE A 156 1.37 18.04 -0.92
N ASN A 157 1.51 18.98 -1.84
CA ASN A 157 2.77 19.26 -2.54
C ASN A 157 3.80 19.81 -1.57
N SER A 158 5.03 19.30 -1.65
CA SER A 158 6.14 19.81 -0.87
C SER A 158 7.46 19.55 -1.60
N GLN A 159 8.18 20.61 -1.93
CA GLN A 159 9.42 20.52 -2.72
C GLN A 159 10.52 19.69 -2.04
N SER A 160 10.47 19.56 -0.71
CA SER A 160 11.38 18.70 0.05
C SER A 160 10.60 17.91 1.11
N PRO A 161 11.12 16.76 1.58
CA PRO A 161 10.52 16.03 2.70
C PRO A 161 10.40 16.85 3.99
N GLY A 162 11.16 17.94 4.12
CA GLY A 162 11.29 18.72 5.34
C GLY A 162 12.02 17.97 6.46
N PRO A 163 12.25 18.62 7.61
CA PRO A 163 12.77 17.95 8.79
C PRO A 163 11.75 16.94 9.32
N ARG A 164 12.23 15.83 9.88
CA ARG A 164 11.38 14.85 10.52
C ARG A 164 10.99 15.36 11.91
N THR A 165 9.83 16.02 12.00
CA THR A 165 9.23 16.40 13.28
C THR A 165 8.58 15.18 13.92
N THR A 166 8.93 14.90 15.16
CA THR A 166 8.33 13.82 15.96
C THR A 166 7.37 14.35 17.04
N ASP A 167 7.24 15.66 17.17
CA ASP A 167 6.25 16.29 18.07
C ASP A 167 4.84 16.09 17.50
N PRO A 168 4.00 15.25 18.13
CA PRO A 168 2.70 14.90 17.55
C PRO A 168 1.72 16.08 17.51
N SER A 169 1.77 16.98 18.50
CA SER A 169 0.90 18.17 18.52
C SER A 169 1.26 19.15 17.42
N ALA A 170 2.56 19.31 17.11
CA ALA A 170 3.01 20.09 15.97
C ALA A 170 2.54 19.50 14.64
N LEU A 171 2.57 18.17 14.47
CA LEU A 171 2.11 17.49 13.26
C LEU A 171 0.61 17.69 13.03
N LYS A 172 -0.21 17.53 14.07
CA LYS A 172 -1.66 17.76 13.96
C LYS A 172 -1.99 19.21 13.64
N LYS A 173 -1.29 20.16 14.27
CA LYS A 173 -1.44 21.59 13.98
C LYS A 173 -1.09 21.90 12.54
N GLU A 174 0.06 21.44 12.04
CA GLU A 174 0.47 21.61 10.64
C GLU A 174 -0.59 21.05 9.68
N ALA A 175 -1.14 19.86 9.98
CA ALA A 175 -2.19 19.26 9.19
C ALA A 175 -3.48 20.11 9.18
N LEU A 176 -3.92 20.65 10.33
CA LEU A 176 -5.10 21.50 10.44
C LEU A 176 -4.93 22.83 9.69
N ASP A 177 -3.75 23.45 9.79
CA ASP A 177 -3.44 24.73 9.14
C ASP A 177 -3.57 24.62 7.61
N LEU A 178 -3.24 23.46 7.02
CA LEU A 178 -3.39 23.21 5.57
C LEU A 178 -4.85 23.24 5.10
N VAL A 179 -5.81 22.87 5.97
CA VAL A 179 -7.21 22.64 5.59
C VAL A 179 -8.20 23.47 6.41
N GLN A 180 -7.76 24.53 7.07
CA GLN A 180 -8.58 25.33 8.01
C GLN A 180 -9.91 25.86 7.44
N THR A 181 -10.02 26.05 6.12
CA THR A 181 -11.25 26.52 5.44
C THR A 181 -12.05 25.40 4.77
N TRP A 182 -11.65 24.14 4.95
CA TRP A 182 -12.28 22.98 4.32
C TRP A 182 -13.54 22.55 5.09
N PRO A 183 -14.35 21.62 4.57
CA PRO A 183 -15.60 21.21 5.22
C PRO A 183 -15.40 20.81 6.69
N GLN A 184 -16.31 21.26 7.57
CA GLN A 184 -16.18 21.09 9.02
C GLN A 184 -16.10 19.62 9.43
N GLU A 185 -16.71 18.70 8.68
CA GLU A 185 -16.64 17.27 8.97
C GLU A 185 -15.20 16.77 9.02
N LEU A 186 -14.34 17.22 8.10
CA LEU A 186 -12.92 16.85 8.09
C LEU A 186 -12.21 17.43 9.32
N LEU A 187 -12.47 18.70 9.64
CA LEU A 187 -11.86 19.37 10.79
C LEU A 187 -12.25 18.71 12.12
N ASP A 188 -13.51 18.30 12.26
CA ASP A 188 -14.01 17.62 13.46
C ASP A 188 -13.38 16.23 13.63
N ILE A 189 -13.23 15.47 12.55
CA ILE A 189 -12.49 14.20 12.56
C ILE A 189 -11.04 14.41 13.00
N MET A 190 -10.37 15.43 12.47
CA MET A 190 -9.00 15.76 12.84
C MET A 190 -8.90 16.19 14.30
N ARG A 191 -9.82 17.02 14.80
CA ARG A 191 -9.87 17.44 16.22
C ARG A 191 -10.06 16.24 17.15
N ASN A 192 -10.93 15.30 16.80
CA ASN A 192 -11.17 14.03 17.52
C ASN A 192 -10.08 12.97 17.31
N THR A 193 -8.99 13.28 16.61
CA THR A 193 -7.84 12.36 16.46
C THR A 193 -6.83 12.64 17.58
N PRO A 194 -6.40 11.64 18.36
CA PRO A 194 -5.31 11.83 19.33
C PRO A 194 -4.02 12.26 18.65
N ASP A 195 -3.36 13.27 19.20
CA ASP A 195 -2.20 13.91 18.59
C ASP A 195 -1.08 12.90 18.29
N ASP A 196 -0.82 11.98 19.23
CA ASP A 196 0.20 10.91 19.15
C ASP A 196 -0.06 9.86 18.06
N THR A 197 -1.23 9.87 17.44
CA THR A 197 -1.58 8.98 16.32
C THR A 197 -1.46 9.64 14.94
N VAL A 198 -1.20 10.95 14.89
CA VAL A 198 -1.04 11.68 13.62
C VAL A 198 0.36 11.43 13.07
N VAL A 199 0.42 10.95 11.82
CA VAL A 199 1.68 10.66 11.15
C VAL A 199 1.84 11.50 9.89
N LYS A 200 3.03 12.07 9.70
CA LYS A 200 3.48 12.69 8.46
C LYS A 200 4.45 11.75 7.75
N THR A 201 4.24 11.53 6.47
CA THR A 201 5.11 10.65 5.67
C THR A 201 5.46 11.32 4.35
N PRO A 202 6.74 11.51 4.01
CA PRO A 202 7.14 11.85 2.66
C PRO A 202 6.84 10.67 1.75
N LEU A 203 6.14 10.94 0.65
CA LEU A 203 5.79 9.91 -0.32
C LEU A 203 6.99 9.65 -1.22
N VAL A 204 7.33 8.38 -1.34
CA VAL A 204 8.42 7.89 -2.18
C VAL A 204 7.88 6.84 -3.15
N ASP A 205 8.57 6.66 -4.25
CA ASP A 205 8.21 5.69 -5.30
C ASP A 205 9.49 5.12 -5.91
N ARG A 206 9.40 3.90 -6.45
CA ARG A 206 10.48 3.26 -7.19
C ARG A 206 9.92 2.70 -8.48
N TRP A 207 10.11 3.47 -9.53
CA TRP A 207 9.67 3.10 -10.86
C TRP A 207 10.32 1.80 -11.34
N LEU A 208 9.46 0.90 -11.80
CA LEU A 208 9.84 -0.35 -12.45
C LEU A 208 9.96 -0.11 -13.95
N TRP A 209 11.17 0.16 -14.42
CA TRP A 209 11.47 0.43 -15.82
C TRP A 209 11.66 -0.87 -16.59
N PRO A 210 10.83 -1.19 -17.60
CA PRO A 210 10.96 -2.42 -18.37
C PRO A 210 12.35 -2.55 -18.99
N GLY A 211 13.01 -3.68 -18.73
CA GLY A 211 14.36 -3.96 -19.22
C GLY A 211 15.52 -3.28 -18.46
N LEU A 212 15.23 -2.37 -17.51
CA LEU A 212 16.25 -1.71 -16.67
C LEU A 212 16.14 -2.11 -15.20
N SER A 213 14.93 -2.39 -14.71
CA SER A 213 14.74 -2.85 -13.34
C SER A 213 15.23 -4.29 -13.18
N PRO A 214 15.92 -4.61 -12.05
CA PRO A 214 16.30 -5.97 -11.74
C PRO A 214 15.08 -6.89 -11.68
N PRO A 215 15.24 -8.20 -11.95
CA PRO A 215 14.18 -9.16 -11.75
C PRO A 215 13.81 -9.22 -10.25
N PRO A 216 12.53 -9.42 -9.90
CA PRO A 216 12.11 -9.60 -8.52
C PRO A 216 12.54 -10.94 -7.91
N VAL A 217 13.23 -11.78 -8.69
CA VAL A 217 13.75 -13.07 -8.28
C VAL A 217 15.24 -13.11 -8.60
N ALA A 218 16.05 -13.45 -7.59
CA ALA A 218 17.47 -13.71 -7.75
C ALA A 218 17.78 -15.15 -7.33
N ALA A 219 18.64 -15.81 -8.10
CA ALA A 219 19.10 -17.15 -7.81
C ALA A 219 20.62 -17.23 -7.98
N ALA A 220 21.32 -17.73 -6.97
CA ALA A 220 22.73 -18.08 -7.08
C ALA A 220 22.85 -19.53 -7.57
N LEU A 221 22.86 -19.74 -8.88
CA LEU A 221 22.93 -21.07 -9.49
C LEU A 221 24.39 -21.55 -9.56
N ASN A 222 24.81 -22.42 -8.63
CA ASN A 222 26.12 -23.09 -8.68
C ASN A 222 25.91 -24.62 -8.63
N GLY A 223 25.74 -25.27 -9.79
CA GLY A 223 25.54 -26.72 -9.88
C GLY A 223 24.21 -27.18 -9.26
N SER A 224 24.21 -28.24 -8.44
CA SER A 224 22.99 -28.83 -7.83
C SER A 224 22.42 -28.03 -6.64
N SER A 225 22.93 -26.84 -6.35
CA SER A 225 22.51 -26.04 -5.21
C SER A 225 22.28 -24.59 -5.61
N SER A 226 21.10 -24.09 -5.24
CA SER A 226 20.61 -22.78 -5.64
C SER A 226 19.87 -22.15 -4.46
N ALA A 227 20.49 -21.15 -3.85
CA ALA A 227 19.81 -20.25 -2.94
C ALA A 227 18.97 -19.27 -3.77
N VAL A 228 17.74 -18.99 -3.31
CA VAL A 228 16.80 -18.12 -4.04
C VAL A 228 16.27 -17.02 -3.13
N ALA A 229 16.13 -15.83 -3.71
CA ALA A 229 15.49 -14.69 -3.07
C ALA A 229 14.41 -14.14 -4.00
N VAL A 230 13.28 -13.73 -3.44
CA VAL A 230 12.19 -13.04 -4.16
C VAL A 230 11.74 -11.83 -3.35
N VAL A 231 11.41 -10.72 -3.99
CA VAL A 231 10.82 -9.53 -3.35
C VAL A 231 9.34 -9.39 -3.71
N VAL A 232 8.53 -8.97 -2.73
CA VAL A 232 7.07 -8.80 -2.86
C VAL A 232 6.61 -7.50 -2.19
N GLY A 233 5.38 -7.06 -2.47
CA GLY A 233 4.83 -5.83 -1.90
C GLY A 233 5.69 -4.61 -2.18
N ASP A 234 5.74 -3.67 -1.24
CA ASP A 234 6.56 -2.44 -1.37
C ASP A 234 8.07 -2.71 -1.51
N ALA A 235 8.56 -3.91 -1.14
CA ALA A 235 9.95 -4.30 -1.39
C ALA A 235 10.23 -4.55 -2.87
N TRP A 236 9.20 -4.78 -3.69
CA TRP A 236 9.30 -4.88 -5.15
C TRP A 236 8.67 -3.67 -5.84
N HIS A 237 7.41 -3.39 -5.56
CA HIS A 237 6.58 -2.41 -6.28
C HIS A 237 5.98 -1.34 -5.37
N PRO A 238 6.82 -0.55 -4.67
CA PRO A 238 6.31 0.54 -3.88
C PRO A 238 5.60 1.53 -4.82
N MET A 239 4.44 2.00 -4.40
CA MET A 239 3.63 2.92 -5.18
C MET A 239 3.04 4.00 -4.29
N THR A 240 2.82 5.17 -4.89
CA THR A 240 2.07 6.24 -4.23
C THR A 240 0.63 5.77 -3.90
N PRO A 241 0.04 6.21 -2.78
CA PRO A 241 -1.25 5.70 -2.28
C PRO A 241 -2.47 6.16 -3.10
N ASN A 242 -2.26 6.71 -4.30
CA ASN A 242 -3.27 7.43 -5.07
C ASN A 242 -4.44 6.56 -5.53
N LEU A 243 -4.22 5.25 -5.68
CA LEU A 243 -5.23 4.27 -6.07
C LEU A 243 -5.69 3.38 -4.90
N GLY A 244 -5.10 3.52 -3.72
CA GLY A 244 -5.41 2.64 -2.58
C GLY A 244 -5.00 1.17 -2.78
N GLN A 245 -4.13 0.85 -3.74
CA GLN A 245 -3.84 -0.53 -4.15
C GLN A 245 -2.58 -1.17 -3.57
N GLY A 246 -1.69 -0.43 -2.90
CA GLY A 246 -0.42 -1.00 -2.44
C GLY A 246 -0.60 -2.24 -1.53
N ALA A 247 -1.45 -2.12 -0.51
CA ALA A 247 -1.74 -3.25 0.40
C ALA A 247 -2.50 -4.39 -0.29
N CYS A 248 -3.48 -4.08 -1.16
CA CYS A 248 -4.20 -5.08 -1.94
C CYS A 248 -3.24 -5.88 -2.84
N CYS A 249 -2.37 -5.18 -3.56
CA CYS A 249 -1.35 -5.77 -4.43
C CYS A 249 -0.38 -6.68 -3.67
N ALA A 250 0.00 -6.31 -2.44
CA ALA A 250 0.83 -7.15 -1.58
C ALA A 250 0.09 -8.42 -1.09
N LEU A 251 -1.23 -8.35 -0.88
CA LEU A 251 -2.05 -9.53 -0.56
C LEU A 251 -2.21 -10.43 -1.79
N GLU A 252 -2.43 -9.85 -2.97
CA GLU A 252 -2.43 -10.58 -4.24
C GLU A 252 -1.08 -11.32 -4.44
N ASP A 253 0.05 -10.65 -4.16
CA ASP A 253 1.36 -11.29 -4.21
C ASP A 253 1.44 -12.51 -3.29
N ALA A 254 0.95 -12.40 -2.06
CA ALA A 254 1.00 -13.50 -1.10
C ALA A 254 0.24 -14.73 -1.59
N VAL A 255 -0.95 -14.53 -2.18
CA VAL A 255 -1.77 -15.63 -2.72
C VAL A 255 -1.11 -16.26 -3.95
N VAL A 256 -0.71 -15.45 -4.94
CA VAL A 256 -0.09 -15.95 -6.17
C VAL A 256 1.24 -16.63 -5.88
N LEU A 257 2.06 -16.04 -5.01
CA LEU A 257 3.34 -16.64 -4.61
C LEU A 257 3.13 -17.97 -3.91
N ALA A 258 2.20 -18.05 -2.95
CA ALA A 258 1.92 -19.30 -2.25
C ALA A 258 1.39 -20.38 -3.19
N GLY A 259 0.45 -20.05 -4.09
CA GLY A 259 -0.13 -20.99 -5.06
C GLY A 259 0.91 -21.59 -6.01
N LYS A 260 1.89 -20.80 -6.44
CA LYS A 260 2.98 -21.29 -7.31
C LYS A 260 4.09 -21.99 -6.52
N LEU A 261 4.46 -21.46 -5.37
CA LEU A 261 5.59 -21.96 -4.59
C LEU A 261 5.27 -23.28 -3.88
N ALA A 262 4.08 -23.42 -3.28
CA ALA A 262 3.75 -24.57 -2.45
C ALA A 262 3.86 -25.92 -3.19
N PRO A 263 3.33 -26.09 -4.42
CA PRO A 263 3.53 -27.32 -5.19
C PRO A 263 5.01 -27.58 -5.51
N ALA A 264 5.76 -26.51 -5.82
CA ALA A 264 7.17 -26.59 -6.18
C ALA A 264 8.08 -26.97 -5.00
N LEU A 265 7.63 -26.79 -3.74
CA LEU A 265 8.43 -27.16 -2.55
C LEU A 265 8.69 -28.66 -2.44
N THR A 266 7.85 -29.50 -3.04
CA THR A 266 8.04 -30.97 -3.08
C THR A 266 8.98 -31.42 -4.21
N GLY A 267 9.23 -30.53 -5.17
CA GLY A 267 10.05 -30.79 -6.35
C GLY A 267 11.53 -30.48 -6.18
N SER A 268 12.21 -30.31 -7.32
CA SER A 268 13.62 -29.92 -7.35
C SER A 268 13.80 -28.42 -7.06
N ARG A 269 15.03 -28.00 -6.75
CA ARG A 269 15.35 -26.57 -6.66
C ARG A 269 15.10 -25.81 -7.97
N GLY A 270 15.27 -26.48 -9.10
CA GLY A 270 14.91 -25.92 -10.41
C GLY A 270 13.41 -25.63 -10.51
N ALA A 271 12.56 -26.50 -9.93
CA ALA A 271 11.12 -26.25 -9.86
C ALA A 271 10.78 -25.02 -9.01
N VAL A 272 11.47 -24.82 -7.87
CA VAL A 272 11.31 -23.61 -7.06
C VAL A 272 11.69 -22.35 -7.83
N VAL A 273 12.84 -22.36 -8.53
CA VAL A 273 13.27 -21.21 -9.35
C VAL A 273 12.26 -20.93 -10.46
N ALA A 274 11.77 -21.97 -11.15
CA ALA A 274 10.76 -21.85 -12.18
C ALA A 274 9.45 -21.24 -11.64
N ALA A 275 8.94 -21.75 -10.51
CA ALA A 275 7.74 -21.24 -9.87
C ALA A 275 7.87 -19.77 -9.45
N LEU A 276 9.03 -19.36 -8.94
CA LEU A 276 9.30 -17.95 -8.64
C LEU A 276 9.35 -17.10 -9.92
N GLY A 277 9.90 -17.62 -11.01
CA GLY A 277 9.88 -16.97 -12.32
C GLY A 277 8.46 -16.79 -12.88
N GLU A 278 7.61 -17.81 -12.76
CA GLU A 278 6.20 -17.74 -13.14
C GLU A 278 5.42 -16.73 -12.28
N TYR A 279 5.70 -16.69 -10.97
CA TYR A 279 5.19 -15.65 -10.06
C TYR A 279 5.56 -14.26 -10.57
N ALA A 280 6.86 -14.05 -10.85
CA ALA A 280 7.36 -12.76 -11.31
C ALA A 280 6.71 -12.32 -12.62
N GLN A 281 6.55 -13.23 -13.58
CA GLN A 281 5.94 -12.94 -14.87
C GLN A 281 4.47 -12.54 -14.75
N GLU A 282 3.68 -13.34 -14.01
CA GLU A 282 2.26 -13.07 -13.80
C GLU A 282 2.04 -11.76 -13.06
N ARG A 283 2.78 -11.54 -11.97
CA ARG A 283 2.66 -10.33 -11.18
C ARG A 283 3.20 -9.10 -11.90
N TRP A 284 4.23 -9.21 -12.74
CA TRP A 284 4.73 -8.08 -13.52
C TRP A 284 3.64 -7.48 -14.42
N ALA A 285 2.84 -8.31 -15.08
CA ALA A 285 1.72 -7.88 -15.93
C ALA A 285 0.65 -7.10 -15.16
N ARG A 286 0.51 -7.38 -13.85
CA ARG A 286 -0.42 -6.70 -12.94
C ARG A 286 0.18 -5.44 -12.33
N VAL A 287 1.40 -5.54 -11.83
CA VAL A 287 2.09 -4.54 -11.02
C VAL A 287 2.54 -3.34 -11.86
N PHE A 288 3.15 -3.56 -13.02
CA PHE A 288 3.68 -2.48 -13.85
C PHE A 288 2.61 -1.46 -14.29
N PRO A 289 1.48 -1.86 -14.89
CA PRO A 289 0.45 -0.88 -15.27
C PRO A 289 -0.17 -0.20 -14.04
N LEU A 290 -0.22 -0.90 -12.91
CA LEU A 290 -0.78 -0.36 -11.67
C LEU A 290 0.11 0.74 -11.07
N THR A 291 1.42 0.54 -10.98
CA THR A 291 2.37 1.56 -10.48
C THR A 291 2.41 2.77 -11.41
N ALA A 292 2.42 2.56 -12.73
CA ALA A 292 2.36 3.63 -13.72
C ALA A 292 1.06 4.46 -13.60
N ARG A 293 -0.10 3.80 -13.46
CA ARG A 293 -1.39 4.47 -13.25
C ARG A 293 -1.41 5.25 -11.92
N ALA A 294 -0.89 4.67 -10.84
CA ALA A 294 -0.82 5.33 -9.55
C ALA A 294 0.01 6.61 -9.60
N SER A 295 1.16 6.59 -10.30
CA SER A 295 1.98 7.78 -10.51
C SER A 295 1.26 8.82 -11.36
N LEU A 296 0.62 8.43 -12.46
CA LEU A 296 -0.11 9.35 -13.34
C LEU A 296 -1.25 10.05 -12.60
N VAL A 297 -2.08 9.29 -11.88
CA VAL A 297 -3.18 9.85 -11.08
C VAL A 297 -2.63 10.76 -9.97
N GLY A 298 -1.48 10.41 -9.38
CA GLY A 298 -0.76 11.29 -8.47
C GLY A 298 -0.48 12.66 -9.07
N SER A 299 0.23 12.69 -10.18
CA SER A 299 0.63 13.92 -10.87
C SER A 299 -0.57 14.79 -11.25
N LEU A 300 -1.67 14.18 -11.73
CA LEU A 300 -2.90 14.90 -12.08
C LEU A 300 -3.57 15.53 -10.86
N LEU A 301 -3.59 14.81 -9.74
CA LEU A 301 -4.22 15.28 -8.50
C LEU A 301 -3.38 16.33 -7.75
N GLN A 302 -2.14 16.56 -8.19
CA GLN A 302 -1.18 17.50 -7.59
C GLN A 302 -1.11 18.84 -8.32
N TRP A 303 -1.95 19.05 -9.34
CA TRP A 303 -2.03 20.33 -10.02
C TRP A 303 -2.39 21.48 -9.07
N GLU A 304 -1.64 22.58 -9.19
CA GLU A 304 -1.83 23.82 -8.43
C GLU A 304 -2.48 24.92 -9.26
N ASP A 305 -2.30 24.86 -10.59
CA ASP A 305 -2.75 25.91 -11.49
C ASP A 305 -4.29 26.10 -11.37
N PRO A 306 -4.76 27.33 -11.09
CA PRO A 306 -6.18 27.61 -10.88
C PRO A 306 -7.08 27.20 -12.05
N ILE A 307 -6.61 27.39 -13.29
CA ILE A 307 -7.38 27.13 -14.51
C ILE A 307 -7.48 25.63 -14.73
N VAL A 308 -6.36 24.92 -14.59
CA VAL A 308 -6.31 23.46 -14.67
C VAL A 308 -7.16 22.82 -13.58
N CYS A 309 -7.13 23.34 -12.35
CA CYS A 309 -7.98 22.87 -11.26
C CYS A 309 -9.47 23.16 -11.50
N ALA A 310 -9.80 24.31 -12.11
CA ALA A 310 -11.18 24.60 -12.52
C ALA A 310 -11.65 23.61 -13.59
N PHE A 311 -10.84 23.35 -14.62
CA PHE A 311 -11.16 22.34 -15.63
C PHE A 311 -11.33 20.94 -15.00
N ARG A 312 -10.45 20.56 -14.07
CA ARG A 312 -10.55 19.31 -13.30
C ARG A 312 -11.91 19.21 -12.59
N ASN A 313 -12.32 20.27 -11.90
CA ASN A 313 -13.52 20.28 -11.07
C ASN A 313 -14.81 20.41 -11.90
N GLU A 314 -14.83 21.20 -12.98
CA GLU A 314 -16.04 21.46 -13.77
C GLU A 314 -16.26 20.46 -14.92
N VAL A 315 -15.18 19.83 -15.42
CA VAL A 315 -15.25 18.98 -16.62
C VAL A 315 -14.74 17.58 -16.33
N MET A 316 -13.50 17.43 -15.86
CA MET A 316 -12.86 16.11 -15.75
C MET A 316 -13.57 15.21 -14.74
N ILE A 317 -13.72 15.65 -13.48
CA ILE A 317 -14.36 14.86 -12.42
C ILE A 317 -15.84 14.59 -12.75
N PRO A 318 -16.67 15.59 -13.07
CA PRO A 318 -18.09 15.34 -13.29
C PRO A 318 -18.36 14.52 -14.55
N ARG A 319 -17.63 14.74 -15.66
CA ARG A 319 -17.97 14.19 -16.97
C ARG A 319 -17.10 13.02 -17.43
N LEU A 320 -15.84 12.94 -16.99
CA LEU A 320 -14.86 11.97 -17.51
C LEU A 320 -14.52 10.83 -16.53
N VAL A 321 -14.63 11.05 -15.23
CA VAL A 321 -14.33 10.01 -14.22
C VAL A 321 -15.48 9.02 -14.12
N ARG A 322 -15.45 7.91 -14.87
CA ARG A 322 -16.44 6.82 -14.74
C ARG A 322 -15.93 5.72 -13.79
N LEU A 323 -16.77 5.19 -12.90
CA LEU A 323 -16.32 4.23 -11.89
C LEU A 323 -15.79 2.94 -12.51
N GLY A 324 -16.43 2.39 -13.55
CA GLY A 324 -15.99 1.14 -14.20
C GLY A 324 -14.51 1.19 -14.64
N PRO A 325 -14.13 2.08 -15.58
CA PRO A 325 -12.73 2.29 -15.95
C PRO A 325 -11.83 2.73 -14.79
N PHE A 326 -12.39 3.49 -13.84
CA PHE A 326 -11.65 3.92 -12.65
C PHE A 326 -11.31 2.74 -11.74
N LEU A 327 -12.18 1.74 -11.61
CA LEU A 327 -11.99 0.53 -10.80
C LEU A 327 -11.48 -0.66 -11.59
N GLU A 328 -11.17 -0.55 -12.89
CA GLU A 328 -10.54 -1.68 -13.61
C GLU A 328 -9.26 -2.19 -12.92
N HIS A 329 -8.58 -1.31 -12.20
CA HIS A 329 -7.42 -1.67 -11.40
C HIS A 329 -7.77 -2.54 -10.19
N THR A 330 -9.02 -2.70 -9.76
CA THR A 330 -9.44 -3.62 -8.69
C THR A 330 -9.75 -5.02 -9.22
N ASN A 331 -9.92 -5.18 -10.54
CA ASN A 331 -10.16 -6.48 -11.17
C ASN A 331 -8.88 -7.30 -11.14
N PHE A 332 -8.76 -8.14 -10.12
CA PHE A 332 -7.78 -9.20 -10.05
C PHE A 332 -8.39 -10.37 -9.29
N GLU A 333 -8.57 -11.49 -9.98
CA GLU A 333 -9.02 -12.73 -9.37
C GLU A 333 -7.80 -13.60 -9.10
N CYS A 334 -7.73 -14.13 -7.88
CA CYS A 334 -6.80 -15.19 -7.52
C CYS A 334 -7.61 -16.42 -7.13
N GLU A 335 -7.14 -17.59 -7.53
CA GLU A 335 -7.72 -18.84 -7.06
C GLU A 335 -7.60 -18.91 -5.53
N LEU A 336 -8.69 -19.29 -4.86
CA LEU A 336 -8.68 -19.49 -3.42
C LEU A 336 -7.72 -20.64 -3.11
N LEU A 337 -6.75 -20.39 -2.22
CA LEU A 337 -5.89 -21.45 -1.72
C LEU A 337 -6.73 -22.44 -0.92
N GLU A 338 -6.72 -23.71 -1.32
CA GLU A 338 -7.34 -24.74 -0.52
C GLU A 338 -6.65 -24.80 0.86
N PRO A 339 -7.41 -24.90 1.97
CA PRO A 339 -6.82 -25.11 3.28
C PRO A 339 -5.97 -26.38 3.23
N ILE A 340 -4.71 -26.31 3.66
CA ILE A 340 -3.93 -27.51 3.91
C ILE A 340 -4.67 -28.27 5.00
N ALA A 341 -5.18 -29.46 4.67
CA ALA A 341 -5.84 -30.33 5.63
C ALA A 341 -4.89 -30.52 6.83
N SER A 342 -5.37 -30.17 8.02
CA SER A 342 -4.63 -30.43 9.25
C SER A 342 -4.64 -31.93 9.47
N ASN A 343 -3.51 -32.59 9.26
CA ASN A 343 -3.27 -33.96 9.72
C ASN A 343 -2.82 -33.94 11.19
#